data_AF-I2CCC4-F1
#
_entry.id   AF-I2CCC4-F1
#
_cell.length_a   1.000
_cell.length_b   1.000
_cell.length_c   1.000
_cell.angle_alpha   90.00
_cell.angle_beta   90.00
_cell.angle_gamma   90.00
#
_symmetry.space_group_name_H-M   'P 1'
#
loop_
_entity.id
_entity.type
_entity.pdbx_description
1 polymer ?
#
loop_
_entity_poly.entity_id
_entity_poly.type
_entity_poly.pdbx_seq_one_letter_code
_entity_poly.pdbx_strand_id
1 'polypeptide(L)'
;MVLGRRAEAFPFIPQAFSFESMDREGRALCLGETVLLQEEVNPLMSELRKFGIIVTAVHNHWLFDKPRLMFMHFESIDKPLNFARKVREALRVLTTKTVRAVPKTDGEMIERHGLCDEFNDILGGTMHTFENGICTVMRSRTNIKPVVLGRPGRSFLLIPQMFSFESMTKDGRALCSGETVILQKEINPFISILRKHDLTVTSLHNHWLFDKPRLMYIHFESIDKPVNFALKVRDALRVLTDKEVKA
;
A
#
# COMPACT_ATOMS: atom_id res chain seq x y z
N MET A 1 11.24 -10.90 4.93
CA MET A 1 12.32 -10.08 5.50
C MET A 1 12.67 -8.99 4.52
N VAL A 2 12.86 -7.76 4.99
CA VAL A 2 13.28 -6.59 4.21
C VAL A 2 14.36 -5.87 5.01
N LEU A 3 15.47 -5.48 4.38
CA LEU A 3 16.64 -4.90 5.04
C LEU A 3 17.10 -5.68 6.29
N GLY A 4 17.04 -7.02 6.24
CA GLY A 4 17.41 -7.89 7.35
C GLY A 4 16.44 -7.88 8.54
N ARG A 5 15.26 -7.26 8.43
CA ARG A 5 14.21 -7.21 9.45
C ARG A 5 12.93 -7.94 9.01
N ARG A 6 12.14 -8.40 9.98
CA ARG A 6 10.80 -8.96 9.71
C ARG A 6 9.91 -7.82 9.20
N ALA A 7 9.03 -8.15 8.27
CA ALA A 7 8.18 -7.19 7.56
C ALA A 7 6.78 -7.80 7.45
N GLU A 8 5.85 -7.28 8.23
CA GLU A 8 4.48 -7.79 8.42
C GLU A 8 3.43 -6.69 8.41
N ALA A 9 3.84 -5.43 8.40
CA ALA A 9 2.91 -4.33 8.24
C ALA A 9 2.16 -4.48 6.90
N PHE A 10 0.95 -3.92 6.86
CA PHE A 10 0.08 -3.98 5.70
C PHE A 10 0.78 -3.62 4.36
N PRO A 11 1.67 -2.61 4.26
CA PRO A 11 2.41 -2.33 3.02
C PRO A 11 3.24 -3.50 2.46
N PHE A 12 3.71 -4.41 3.33
CA PHE A 12 4.56 -5.53 2.95
C PHE A 12 3.75 -6.77 2.54
N ILE A 13 2.59 -6.96 3.16
CA ILE A 13 1.73 -8.13 2.92
C ILE A 13 0.25 -7.73 2.71
N PRO A 14 -0.04 -6.83 1.75
CA PRO A 14 -1.39 -6.35 1.54
C PRO A 14 -2.27 -7.47 0.99
N GLN A 15 -3.49 -7.53 1.50
CA GLN A 15 -4.62 -8.15 0.84
C GLN A 15 -5.84 -7.30 1.12
N ALA A 16 -6.28 -6.55 0.11
CA ALA A 16 -7.34 -5.59 0.27
C ALA A 16 -8.27 -5.57 -0.93
N PHE A 17 -9.53 -5.26 -0.63
CA PHE A 17 -10.61 -5.21 -1.60
C PHE A 17 -11.48 -4.01 -1.29
N SER A 18 -11.95 -3.32 -2.32
CA SER A 18 -12.92 -2.25 -2.15
C SER A 18 -13.95 -2.28 -3.28
N PHE A 19 -15.08 -1.63 -3.04
CA PHE A 19 -16.00 -1.28 -4.10
C PHE A 19 -16.51 0.14 -3.91
N GLU A 20 -16.79 0.83 -5.01
CA GLU A 20 -17.29 2.20 -5.00
C GLU A 20 -18.06 2.58 -6.27
N SER A 21 -18.67 3.76 -6.27
CA SER A 21 -19.41 4.31 -7.43
C SER A 21 -20.43 3.32 -8.01
N MET A 22 -21.30 2.82 -7.13
CA MET A 22 -22.37 1.90 -7.48
C MET A 22 -23.44 2.58 -8.34
N ASP A 23 -23.83 1.94 -9.44
CA ASP A 23 -24.93 2.38 -10.31
C ASP A 23 -26.30 1.85 -9.85
N ARG A 24 -27.35 2.19 -10.59
CA ARG A 24 -28.74 1.85 -10.25
C ARG A 24 -29.00 0.34 -10.36
N GLU A 25 -28.21 -0.36 -11.17
CA GLU A 25 -28.25 -1.81 -11.36
C GLU A 25 -27.45 -2.56 -10.26
N GLY A 26 -26.83 -1.82 -9.34
CA GLY A 26 -26.06 -2.35 -8.21
C GLY A 26 -24.65 -2.79 -8.57
N ARG A 27 -24.14 -2.41 -9.75
CA ARG A 27 -22.75 -2.68 -10.16
C ARG A 27 -21.86 -1.53 -9.73
N ALA A 28 -20.70 -1.85 -9.21
CA ALA A 28 -19.73 -0.91 -8.66
C ALA A 28 -18.37 -1.08 -9.37
N LEU A 29 -17.52 -0.08 -9.28
CA LEU A 29 -16.08 -0.25 -9.48
C LEU A 29 -15.57 -1.10 -8.32
N CYS A 30 -15.11 -2.32 -8.59
CA CYS A 30 -14.52 -3.23 -7.63
C CYS A 30 -13.01 -3.31 -7.88
N LEU A 31 -12.23 -3.17 -6.82
CA LEU A 31 -10.77 -3.13 -6.85
C LEU A 31 -10.22 -4.16 -5.88
N GLY A 32 -9.10 -4.77 -6.23
CA GLY A 32 -8.39 -5.70 -5.38
C GLY A 32 -6.89 -5.63 -5.56
N GLU A 33 -6.19 -5.90 -4.47
CA GLU A 33 -4.74 -6.04 -4.38
C GLU A 33 -4.41 -7.25 -3.53
N THR A 34 -3.37 -7.99 -3.92
CA THR A 34 -2.79 -9.02 -3.05
C THR A 34 -1.28 -9.17 -3.28
N VAL A 35 -0.58 -9.56 -2.22
CA VAL A 35 0.77 -10.09 -2.28
C VAL A 35 0.77 -11.57 -2.67
N LEU A 36 1.85 -12.02 -3.32
CA LEU A 36 2.03 -13.34 -3.92
C LEU A 36 3.48 -13.80 -3.82
N LEU A 37 3.67 -15.12 -3.74
CA LEU A 37 4.93 -15.75 -4.12
C LEU A 37 5.08 -15.74 -5.64
N GLN A 38 6.31 -15.84 -6.13
CA GLN A 38 6.60 -15.81 -7.56
C GLN A 38 5.85 -16.90 -8.33
N GLU A 39 5.75 -18.10 -7.76
CA GLU A 39 5.04 -19.25 -8.32
C GLU A 39 3.51 -19.08 -8.38
N GLU A 40 2.94 -18.15 -7.60
CA GLU A 40 1.49 -17.94 -7.49
C GLU A 40 0.93 -16.94 -8.52
N VAL A 41 1.81 -16.16 -9.15
CA VAL A 41 1.44 -15.09 -10.09
C VAL A 41 0.58 -15.60 -11.25
N ASN A 42 1.09 -16.55 -12.04
CA ASN A 42 0.38 -17.04 -13.23
C ASN A 42 -0.88 -17.86 -12.89
N PRO A 43 -0.88 -18.72 -11.83
CA PRO A 43 -2.09 -19.38 -11.36
C PRO A 43 -3.21 -18.40 -10.99
N LEU A 44 -2.93 -17.40 -10.15
CA LEU A 44 -3.95 -16.43 -9.75
C LEU A 44 -4.43 -15.60 -10.93
N MET A 45 -3.51 -15.14 -11.79
CA MET A 45 -3.86 -14.39 -12.99
C MET A 45 -4.86 -15.18 -13.84
N SER A 46 -4.60 -16.48 -14.06
CA SER A 46 -5.46 -17.34 -14.86
C SER A 46 -6.87 -17.45 -14.27
N GLU A 47 -6.99 -17.66 -12.96
CA GLU A 47 -8.30 -17.75 -12.29
C GLU A 47 -9.08 -16.44 -12.30
N LEU A 48 -8.43 -15.31 -12.02
CA LEU A 48 -9.07 -13.99 -12.10
C LEU A 48 -9.63 -13.74 -13.50
N ARG A 49 -8.85 -14.08 -14.55
CA ARG A 49 -9.28 -13.91 -15.95
C ARG A 49 -10.47 -14.80 -16.31
N LYS A 50 -10.56 -16.03 -15.79
CA LYS A 50 -11.74 -16.91 -15.98
C LYS A 50 -13.03 -16.27 -15.46
N PHE A 51 -12.95 -15.48 -14.40
CA PHE A 51 -14.10 -14.76 -13.83
C PHE A 51 -14.39 -13.40 -14.48
N GLY A 52 -13.65 -13.04 -15.54
CA GLY A 52 -13.77 -11.76 -16.22
C GLY A 52 -13.21 -10.59 -15.40
N ILE A 53 -12.36 -10.85 -14.40
CA ILE A 53 -11.68 -9.81 -13.63
C ILE A 53 -10.45 -9.35 -14.44
N ILE A 54 -10.21 -8.05 -14.49
CA ILE A 54 -9.10 -7.46 -15.23
C ILE A 54 -7.89 -7.43 -14.29
N VAL A 55 -6.82 -8.15 -14.65
CA VAL A 55 -5.53 -7.99 -13.95
C VAL A 55 -4.84 -6.77 -14.53
N THR A 56 -4.51 -5.80 -13.67
CA THR A 56 -4.09 -4.45 -14.08
C THR A 56 -2.61 -4.20 -13.89
N ALA A 57 -1.98 -4.88 -12.93
CA ALA A 57 -0.54 -4.80 -12.71
C ALA A 57 0.00 -6.07 -12.04
N VAL A 58 1.25 -6.41 -12.37
CA VAL A 58 2.08 -7.37 -11.63
C VAL A 58 3.46 -6.74 -11.47
N HIS A 59 3.91 -6.57 -10.23
CA HIS A 59 5.17 -5.88 -9.92
C HIS A 59 5.69 -6.25 -8.53
N ASN A 60 6.77 -5.62 -8.09
CA ASN A 60 7.30 -5.73 -6.73
C ASN A 60 7.21 -4.36 -6.01
N HIS A 61 6.98 -4.37 -4.69
CA HIS A 61 7.03 -3.15 -3.87
C HIS A 61 8.41 -2.88 -3.30
N TRP A 62 9.17 -3.93 -2.97
CA TRP A 62 10.39 -3.87 -2.15
C TRP A 62 11.62 -4.41 -2.87
N LEU A 63 12.81 -3.97 -2.43
CA LEU A 63 14.09 -4.47 -2.93
C LEU A 63 14.64 -5.53 -1.96
N PHE A 64 15.28 -6.56 -2.52
CA PHE A 64 15.99 -7.62 -1.77
C PHE A 64 15.17 -8.32 -0.66
N ASP A 65 13.86 -8.37 -0.82
CA ASP A 65 12.98 -9.10 0.09
C ASP A 65 13.22 -10.61 0.00
N LYS A 66 13.03 -11.28 1.15
CA LYS A 66 13.18 -12.73 1.26
C LYS A 66 12.00 -13.35 2.03
N PRO A 67 11.20 -14.25 1.43
CA PRO A 67 11.21 -14.59 -0.01
C PRO A 67 10.91 -13.37 -0.89
N ARG A 68 11.18 -13.47 -2.19
CA ARG A 68 10.80 -12.44 -3.15
C ARG A 68 9.28 -12.40 -3.26
N LEU A 69 8.68 -11.26 -2.95
CA LEU A 69 7.26 -11.03 -3.03
C LEU A 69 6.92 -10.33 -4.35
N MET A 70 5.81 -10.78 -4.95
CA MET A 70 5.17 -10.19 -6.10
C MET A 70 3.82 -9.62 -5.66
N PHE A 71 3.33 -8.61 -6.36
CA PHE A 71 2.10 -7.90 -6.03
C PHE A 71 1.25 -7.88 -7.29
N MET A 72 -0.05 -8.11 -7.12
CA MET A 72 -1.00 -8.09 -8.23
C MET A 72 -2.18 -7.20 -7.88
N HIS A 73 -2.49 -6.32 -8.82
CA HIS A 73 -3.68 -5.47 -8.78
C HIS A 73 -4.68 -5.94 -9.81
N PHE A 74 -5.96 -5.80 -9.50
CA PHE A 74 -7.04 -6.19 -10.38
C PHE A 74 -8.34 -5.43 -10.12
N GLU A 75 -9.15 -5.29 -11.17
CA GLU A 75 -10.37 -4.49 -11.16
C GLU A 75 -11.50 -5.14 -11.95
N SER A 76 -12.75 -4.76 -11.64
CA SER A 76 -13.91 -5.08 -12.47
C SER A 76 -15.07 -4.10 -12.22
N ILE A 77 -16.01 -4.02 -13.16
CA ILE A 77 -17.35 -3.46 -12.90
C ILE A 77 -18.31 -4.62 -12.62
N ASP A 78 -18.66 -4.85 -11.36
CA ASP A 78 -19.52 -5.97 -10.96
C ASP A 78 -20.37 -5.63 -9.73
N LYS A 79 -21.36 -6.46 -9.42
CA LYS A 79 -22.03 -6.40 -8.12
C LYS A 79 -21.00 -6.79 -7.04
N PRO A 80 -20.84 -6.02 -5.95
CA PRO A 80 -19.78 -6.26 -4.96
C PRO A 80 -19.74 -7.68 -4.40
N LEU A 81 -20.90 -8.29 -4.11
CA LEU A 81 -20.95 -9.66 -3.61
C LEU A 81 -20.58 -10.71 -4.66
N ASN A 82 -20.80 -10.42 -5.95
CA ASN A 82 -20.35 -11.31 -7.02
C ASN A 82 -18.83 -11.23 -7.16
N PHE A 83 -18.28 -10.00 -7.15
CA PHE A 83 -16.84 -9.77 -7.11
C PHE A 83 -16.18 -10.53 -5.94
N ALA A 84 -16.70 -10.35 -4.72
CA ALA A 84 -16.15 -11.02 -3.53
C ALA A 84 -16.12 -12.54 -3.66
N ARG A 85 -17.19 -13.17 -4.18
CA ARG A 85 -17.24 -14.63 -4.39
C ARG A 85 -16.25 -15.10 -5.44
N LYS A 86 -16.16 -14.40 -6.58
CA LYS A 86 -15.21 -14.70 -7.67
C LYS A 86 -13.76 -14.59 -7.19
N VAL A 87 -13.43 -13.51 -6.47
CA VAL A 87 -12.10 -13.32 -5.89
C VAL A 87 -11.79 -14.41 -4.87
N ARG A 88 -12.73 -14.74 -3.97
CA ARG A 88 -12.54 -15.83 -3.01
C ARG A 88 -12.26 -17.17 -3.70
N GLU A 89 -12.93 -17.46 -4.80
CA GLU A 89 -12.66 -18.65 -5.62
C GLU A 89 -11.26 -18.61 -6.22
N ALA A 90 -10.90 -17.49 -6.86
CA ALA A 90 -9.59 -17.32 -7.49
C ALA A 90 -8.44 -17.45 -6.49
N LEU A 91 -8.59 -16.91 -5.27
CA LEU A 91 -7.57 -16.99 -4.21
C LEU A 91 -7.30 -18.43 -3.71
N ARG A 92 -8.11 -19.43 -4.08
CA ARG A 92 -7.88 -20.83 -3.67
C ARG A 92 -6.62 -21.45 -4.28
N VAL A 93 -6.07 -20.87 -5.35
CA VAL A 93 -4.81 -21.33 -5.94
C VAL A 93 -3.59 -20.87 -5.15
N LEU A 94 -3.77 -19.96 -4.18
CA LEU A 94 -2.71 -19.48 -3.32
C LEU A 94 -2.41 -20.47 -2.20
N THR A 95 -1.17 -20.47 -1.74
CA THR A 95 -0.73 -21.27 -0.61
C THR A 95 -1.30 -20.73 0.71
N THR A 96 -1.57 -21.63 1.64
CA THR A 96 -2.04 -21.31 3.01
C THR A 96 -0.93 -21.46 4.05
N LYS A 97 0.34 -21.41 3.64
CA LYS A 97 1.49 -21.57 4.54
C LYS A 97 1.44 -20.52 5.65
N THR A 98 1.23 -20.98 6.89
CA THR A 98 1.30 -20.13 8.08
C THR A 98 2.73 -19.61 8.27
N VAL A 99 2.94 -18.31 8.07
CA VAL A 99 4.15 -17.64 8.53
C VAL A 99 3.99 -17.44 10.04
N ARG A 100 4.78 -18.17 10.84
CA ARG A 100 4.70 -18.20 12.32
C ARG A 100 4.45 -16.81 12.94
N ALA A 101 3.42 -16.72 13.78
CA ALA A 101 3.24 -15.62 14.74
C ALA A 101 4.27 -15.75 15.89
N VAL A 102 4.81 -14.63 16.35
CA VAL A 102 5.78 -14.56 17.47
C VAL A 102 5.07 -14.04 18.73
N PRO A 103 5.45 -14.50 19.95
CA PRO A 103 4.76 -14.15 21.19
C PRO A 103 4.98 -12.69 21.62
N LYS A 104 4.00 -12.18 22.37
CA LYS A 104 3.89 -10.80 22.90
C LYS A 104 4.85 -10.56 24.07
N THR A 105 5.34 -9.33 24.20
CA THR A 105 5.90 -8.80 25.45
C THR A 105 5.19 -7.49 25.78
N ASP A 106 4.54 -7.45 26.95
CA ASP A 106 3.49 -6.46 27.25
C ASP A 106 4.02 -5.14 27.86
N GLY A 107 5.29 -5.09 28.28
CA GLY A 107 5.91 -3.89 28.89
C GLY A 107 6.39 -2.83 27.91
N GLU A 108 6.76 -3.20 26.67
CA GLU A 108 7.21 -2.27 25.62
C GLU A 108 6.05 -1.61 24.86
N MET A 109 4.78 -1.93 25.17
CA MET A 109 3.63 -1.51 24.35
C MET A 109 3.14 -0.08 24.61
N ILE A 110 3.27 0.47 25.82
CA ILE A 110 2.72 1.81 26.16
C ILE A 110 3.57 2.93 25.57
N GLU A 111 4.90 2.88 25.73
CA GLU A 111 5.82 3.89 25.14
C GLU A 111 5.76 3.90 23.61
N ARG A 112 5.54 2.72 23.00
CA ARG A 112 5.45 2.59 21.54
C ARG A 112 4.11 3.06 20.97
N HIS A 113 3.06 3.12 21.80
CA HIS A 113 1.78 3.70 21.38
C HIS A 113 1.90 5.22 21.18
N GLY A 114 2.48 5.93 22.16
CA GLY A 114 2.72 7.38 22.03
C GLY A 114 3.68 7.73 20.88
N LEU A 115 4.66 6.86 20.59
CA LEU A 115 5.50 6.99 19.40
C LEU A 115 4.71 6.89 18.09
N CYS A 116 3.70 6.02 18.03
CA CYS A 116 2.83 5.90 16.85
C CYS A 116 1.92 7.12 16.69
N ASP A 117 1.43 7.71 17.79
CA ASP A 117 0.69 8.97 17.77
C ASP A 117 1.56 10.11 17.22
N GLU A 118 2.80 10.27 17.73
CA GLU A 118 3.74 11.29 17.24
C GLU A 118 4.08 11.06 15.75
N PHE A 119 4.29 9.80 15.35
CA PHE A 119 4.53 9.42 13.96
C PHE A 119 3.35 9.82 13.05
N ASN A 120 2.12 9.54 13.49
CA ASN A 120 0.89 9.95 12.82
C ASN A 120 0.81 11.47 12.65
N ASP A 121 1.07 12.22 13.73
CA ASP A 121 0.94 13.68 13.74
C ASP A 121 1.93 14.34 12.80
N ILE A 122 3.19 13.87 12.76
CA ILE A 122 4.22 14.39 11.84
C ILE A 122 3.82 14.15 10.37
N LEU A 123 3.25 12.99 10.07
CA LEU A 123 2.86 12.61 8.71
C LEU A 123 1.48 13.18 8.30
N GLY A 124 0.75 13.77 9.24
CA GLY A 124 -0.59 14.29 9.04
C GLY A 124 -1.59 13.19 8.68
N GLY A 125 -1.44 12.01 9.31
CA GLY A 125 -2.35 10.89 9.11
C GLY A 125 -3.77 11.22 9.58
N THR A 126 -4.75 10.57 8.96
CA THR A 126 -6.16 10.69 9.37
C THR A 126 -6.65 9.47 10.15
N MET A 127 -5.89 8.38 10.07
CA MET A 127 -6.14 7.13 10.80
C MET A 127 -4.79 6.48 11.07
N HIS A 128 -4.62 5.91 12.26
CA HIS A 128 -3.47 5.07 12.56
C HIS A 128 -3.85 3.93 13.49
N THR A 129 -3.07 2.86 13.44
CA THR A 129 -3.18 1.71 14.33
C THR A 129 -1.81 1.35 14.86
N PHE A 130 -1.78 0.86 16.10
CA PHE A 130 -0.59 0.27 16.69
C PHE A 130 -0.93 -1.12 17.24
N GLU A 131 -0.52 -2.16 16.54
CA GLU A 131 -0.83 -3.54 16.90
C GLU A 131 0.42 -4.42 16.75
N ASN A 132 0.69 -5.26 17.75
CA ASN A 132 1.81 -6.21 17.74
C ASN A 132 3.18 -5.58 17.39
N GLY A 133 3.42 -4.34 17.82
CA GLY A 133 4.68 -3.64 17.55
C GLY A 133 4.78 -2.99 16.17
N ILE A 134 3.67 -2.94 15.43
CA ILE A 134 3.56 -2.34 14.10
C ILE A 134 2.70 -1.09 14.22
N CYS A 135 3.27 0.06 13.84
CA CYS A 135 2.50 1.28 13.63
C CYS A 135 2.17 1.40 12.16
N THR A 136 0.90 1.63 11.82
CA THR A 136 0.46 1.95 10.46
C THR A 136 -0.30 3.26 10.48
N VAL A 137 0.12 4.22 9.65
CA VAL A 137 -0.51 5.53 9.46
C VAL A 137 -1.08 5.60 8.05
N MET A 138 -2.32 6.04 7.95
CA MET A 138 -3.07 6.11 6.70
C MET A 138 -3.65 7.51 6.49
N ARG A 139 -3.56 7.97 5.24
CA ARG A 139 -4.18 9.16 4.70
C ARG A 139 -4.55 8.89 3.24
N SER A 140 -5.55 9.58 2.71
CA SER A 140 -5.83 9.57 1.27
C SER A 140 -5.48 10.91 0.63
N ARG A 141 -4.94 10.91 -0.59
CA ARG A 141 -4.78 12.12 -1.42
C ARG A 141 -6.12 12.54 -2.02
N THR A 142 -7.04 12.98 -1.17
CA THR A 142 -8.43 13.30 -1.52
C THR A 142 -8.59 14.47 -2.49
N ASN A 143 -7.52 15.23 -2.75
CA ASN A 143 -7.49 16.25 -3.80
C ASN A 143 -7.46 15.67 -5.22
N ILE A 144 -7.01 14.42 -5.38
CA ILE A 144 -7.06 13.71 -6.66
C ILE A 144 -8.45 13.09 -6.82
N LYS A 145 -9.10 13.36 -7.95
CA LYS A 145 -10.44 12.88 -8.31
C LYS A 145 -10.34 11.92 -9.50
N PRO A 146 -9.80 10.70 -9.30
CA PRO A 146 -9.61 9.78 -10.40
C PRO A 146 -10.93 9.23 -10.93
N VAL A 147 -10.90 8.82 -12.19
CA VAL A 147 -11.94 8.02 -12.84
C VAL A 147 -11.25 6.75 -13.34
N VAL A 148 -11.77 5.59 -12.97
CA VAL A 148 -11.26 4.27 -13.40
C VAL A 148 -12.43 3.49 -14.00
N LEU A 149 -12.23 2.90 -15.18
CA LEU A 149 -13.30 2.25 -15.95
C LEU A 149 -14.57 3.11 -16.10
N GLY A 150 -14.40 4.44 -16.24
CA GLY A 150 -15.49 5.39 -16.36
C GLY A 150 -16.30 5.63 -15.08
N ARG A 151 -15.81 5.20 -13.91
CA ARG A 151 -16.43 5.43 -12.59
C ARG A 151 -15.53 6.33 -11.73
N PRO A 152 -16.06 7.39 -11.09
CA PRO A 152 -15.30 8.18 -10.12
C PRO A 152 -14.73 7.33 -8.99
N GLY A 153 -13.54 7.67 -8.52
CA GLY A 153 -12.81 6.95 -7.49
C GLY A 153 -12.46 7.83 -6.29
N ARG A 154 -12.55 7.26 -5.10
CA ARG A 154 -12.22 7.87 -3.79
C ARG A 154 -11.73 6.84 -2.77
N SER A 155 -11.73 5.54 -3.10
CA SER A 155 -11.24 4.51 -2.19
C SER A 155 -9.76 4.68 -1.89
N PHE A 156 -9.35 4.14 -0.75
CA PHE A 156 -7.96 4.15 -0.34
C PHE A 156 -7.04 3.44 -1.35
N LEU A 157 -7.51 2.38 -2.03
CA LEU A 157 -6.73 1.66 -3.06
C LEU A 157 -6.38 2.55 -4.27
N LEU A 158 -7.19 3.55 -4.60
CA LEU A 158 -6.89 4.45 -5.70
C LEU A 158 -5.95 5.58 -5.28
N ILE A 159 -6.15 6.15 -4.09
CA ILE A 159 -5.46 7.37 -3.65
C ILE A 159 -4.70 7.22 -2.32
N PRO A 160 -3.93 6.15 -2.11
CA PRO A 160 -3.28 5.87 -0.84
C PRO A 160 -2.16 6.88 -0.51
N GLN A 161 -2.03 7.17 0.77
CA GLN A 161 -0.81 7.58 1.45
C GLN A 161 -0.70 6.73 2.71
N MET A 162 0.28 5.82 2.75
CA MET A 162 0.49 4.92 3.88
C MET A 162 1.92 5.00 4.36
N PHE A 163 2.12 4.94 5.67
CA PHE A 163 3.43 4.87 6.29
C PHE A 163 3.40 3.86 7.42
N SER A 164 4.51 3.19 7.67
CA SER A 164 4.61 2.27 8.79
C SER A 164 5.99 2.25 9.40
N PHE A 165 6.05 1.83 10.66
CA PHE A 165 7.27 1.33 11.27
C PHE A 165 7.01 0.02 11.98
N GLU A 166 7.98 -0.89 11.93
CA GLU A 166 7.91 -2.19 12.58
C GLU A 166 9.31 -2.75 12.89
N SER A 167 9.37 -3.90 13.56
CA SER A 167 10.62 -4.60 13.87
C SER A 167 11.66 -3.68 14.54
N MET A 168 11.22 -2.88 15.51
CA MET A 168 12.09 -1.93 16.21
C MET A 168 13.12 -2.64 17.09
N THR A 169 14.37 -2.18 17.02
CA THR A 169 15.49 -2.69 17.82
C THR A 169 15.67 -1.85 19.10
N LYS A 170 16.45 -2.36 20.06
CA LYS A 170 16.67 -1.70 21.37
C LYS A 170 17.29 -0.30 21.26
N ASP A 171 17.97 0.01 20.17
CA ASP A 171 18.53 1.33 19.84
C ASP A 171 17.49 2.32 19.27
N GLY A 172 16.22 1.92 19.19
CA GLY A 172 15.09 2.71 18.70
C GLY A 172 14.99 2.82 17.18
N ARG A 173 15.83 2.11 16.42
CA ARG A 173 15.72 2.04 14.95
C ARG A 173 14.72 0.97 14.56
N ALA A 174 13.91 1.23 13.54
CA ALA A 174 12.87 0.36 13.02
C ALA A 174 13.00 0.20 11.51
N LEU A 175 12.38 -0.85 10.96
CA LEU A 175 12.07 -0.89 9.53
C LEU A 175 10.94 0.11 9.30
N CYS A 176 11.22 1.19 8.58
CA CYS A 176 10.25 2.22 8.23
C CYS A 176 9.95 2.14 6.73
N SER A 177 8.69 2.25 6.36
CA SER A 177 8.26 2.23 4.96
C SER A 177 7.18 3.25 4.68
N GLY A 178 7.07 3.64 3.41
CA GLY A 178 6.04 4.53 2.93
C GLY A 178 5.61 4.21 1.51
N GLU A 179 4.37 4.56 1.21
CA GLU A 179 3.71 4.47 -0.08
C GLU A 179 2.87 5.72 -0.32
N THR A 180 2.85 6.22 -1.54
CA THR A 180 1.88 7.23 -1.95
C THR A 180 1.49 7.05 -3.41
N VAL A 181 0.23 7.33 -3.73
CA VAL A 181 -0.14 7.70 -5.09
C VAL A 181 0.57 9.01 -5.46
N ILE A 182 1.07 9.08 -6.68
CA ILE A 182 1.87 10.18 -7.18
C ILE A 182 1.51 10.48 -8.64
N LEU A 183 1.44 11.77 -8.97
CA LEU A 183 1.17 12.21 -10.33
C LEU A 183 2.48 12.25 -11.12
N GLN A 184 2.41 12.05 -12.44
CA GLN A 184 3.59 11.96 -13.30
C GLN A 184 4.58 13.14 -13.13
N LYS A 185 4.07 14.36 -12.92
CA LYS A 185 4.87 15.57 -12.74
C LYS A 185 5.57 15.66 -11.37
N GLU A 186 5.09 14.92 -10.38
CA GLU A 186 5.58 14.96 -9.00
C GLU A 186 6.71 13.95 -8.75
N ILE A 187 6.83 12.92 -9.60
CA ILE A 187 7.70 11.75 -9.40
C ILE A 187 9.16 12.14 -9.14
N ASN A 188 9.80 12.80 -10.11
CA ASN A 188 11.24 13.09 -10.01
C ASN A 188 11.57 14.10 -8.90
N PRO A 189 10.78 15.18 -8.68
CA PRO A 189 10.94 16.03 -7.51
C PRO A 189 10.85 15.26 -6.19
N PHE A 190 9.85 14.38 -6.05
CA PHE A 190 9.67 13.57 -4.84
C PHE A 190 10.84 12.60 -4.62
N ILE A 191 11.25 11.87 -5.66
CA ILE A 191 12.43 10.99 -5.61
C ILE A 191 13.66 11.77 -5.19
N SER A 192 13.89 12.97 -5.72
CA SER A 192 15.06 13.78 -5.40
C SER A 192 15.15 14.10 -3.90
N ILE A 193 14.02 14.44 -3.26
CA ILE A 193 13.99 14.72 -1.82
C ILE A 193 14.14 13.44 -1.00
N LEU A 194 13.49 12.34 -1.40
CA LEU A 194 13.68 11.04 -0.73
C LEU A 194 15.16 10.63 -0.74
N ARG A 195 15.82 10.71 -1.90
CA ARG A 195 17.24 10.36 -2.05
C ARG A 195 18.16 11.28 -1.26
N LYS A 196 17.86 12.57 -1.18
CA LYS A 196 18.61 13.53 -0.35
C LYS A 196 18.55 13.18 1.15
N HIS A 197 17.47 12.54 1.59
CA HIS A 197 17.28 12.09 2.99
C HIS A 197 17.74 10.64 3.24
N ASP A 198 18.47 10.05 2.30
CA ASP A 198 18.92 8.65 2.30
C ASP A 198 17.78 7.63 2.41
N LEU A 199 16.58 7.99 1.93
CA LEU A 199 15.46 7.07 1.80
C LEU A 199 15.63 6.29 0.49
N THR A 200 15.49 4.97 0.57
CA THR A 200 15.61 4.09 -0.59
C THR A 200 14.28 4.04 -1.31
N VAL A 201 14.23 4.52 -2.55
CA VAL A 201 13.08 4.31 -3.44
C VAL A 201 13.15 2.87 -3.94
N THR A 202 12.12 2.08 -3.65
CA THR A 202 12.13 0.64 -3.92
C THR A 202 11.37 0.25 -5.18
N SER A 203 10.32 1.00 -5.52
CA SER A 203 9.56 0.78 -6.74
C SER A 203 8.78 2.03 -7.17
N LEU A 204 8.56 2.15 -8.47
CA LEU A 204 7.68 3.13 -9.11
C LEU A 204 6.92 2.42 -10.22
N HIS A 205 5.59 2.38 -10.14
CA HIS A 205 4.75 1.61 -11.05
C HIS A 205 3.31 2.15 -11.09
N ASN A 206 2.42 1.48 -11.79
CA ASN A 206 0.97 1.76 -11.76
C ASN A 206 0.22 0.59 -11.13
N HIS A 207 -0.96 0.86 -10.55
CA HIS A 207 -1.86 -0.19 -10.04
C HIS A 207 -3.03 -0.45 -11.00
N TRP A 208 -3.56 0.58 -11.66
CA TRP A 208 -4.83 0.50 -12.40
C TRP A 208 -4.64 0.71 -13.91
N LEU A 209 -5.63 0.24 -14.68
CA LEU A 209 -5.75 0.52 -16.11
C LEU A 209 -6.90 1.51 -16.35
N PHE A 210 -6.84 2.24 -17.48
CA PHE A 210 -7.91 3.16 -17.89
C PHE A 210 -8.26 4.22 -16.84
N ASP A 211 -7.27 4.64 -16.06
CA ASP A 211 -7.38 5.65 -15.04
C ASP A 211 -7.14 7.05 -15.62
N LYS A 212 -7.88 8.04 -15.10
CA LYS A 212 -7.71 9.44 -15.45
C LYS A 212 -7.87 10.32 -14.19
N PRO A 213 -6.91 11.19 -13.84
CA PRO A 213 -5.57 11.30 -14.42
C PRO A 213 -4.77 10.00 -14.25
N ARG A 214 -3.64 9.87 -14.97
CA ARG A 214 -2.76 8.72 -14.80
C ARG A 214 -2.16 8.71 -13.40
N LEU A 215 -2.53 7.72 -12.60
CA LEU A 215 -2.03 7.45 -11.27
C LEU A 215 -0.77 6.58 -11.37
N MET A 216 0.25 7.00 -10.64
CA MET A 216 1.46 6.21 -10.40
C MET A 216 1.58 6.00 -8.90
N TYR A 217 2.37 5.02 -8.49
CA TYR A 217 2.55 4.62 -7.10
C TYR A 217 4.04 4.44 -6.86
N ILE A 218 4.51 4.93 -5.71
CA ILE A 218 5.91 4.87 -5.33
C ILE A 218 6.02 4.32 -3.92
N HIS A 219 6.96 3.40 -3.74
CA HIS A 219 7.31 2.82 -2.44
C HIS A 219 8.73 3.19 -2.08
N PHE A 220 8.96 3.36 -0.78
CA PHE A 220 10.27 3.68 -0.25
C PHE A 220 10.42 3.18 1.18
N GLU A 221 11.66 2.97 1.59
CA GLU A 221 11.98 2.39 2.88
C GLU A 221 13.30 2.91 3.46
N SER A 222 13.49 2.69 4.76
CA SER A 222 14.77 2.82 5.44
C SER A 222 14.79 2.05 6.75
N ILE A 223 15.99 1.78 7.27
CA ILE A 223 16.15 1.56 8.70
C ILE A 223 16.41 2.92 9.34
N ASP A 224 15.52 3.39 10.22
CA ASP A 224 15.67 4.67 10.91
C ASP A 224 14.90 4.72 12.23
N LYS A 225 15.11 5.76 13.03
CA LYS A 225 14.18 6.09 14.11
C LYS A 225 12.86 6.57 13.49
N PRO A 226 11.69 6.10 13.94
CA PRO A 226 10.40 6.45 13.30
C PRO A 226 10.15 7.95 13.15
N VAL A 227 10.43 8.75 14.19
CA VAL A 227 10.29 10.22 14.13
C VAL A 227 11.20 10.85 13.07
N ASN A 228 12.45 10.39 12.95
CA ASN A 228 13.37 10.88 11.92
C ASN A 228 12.86 10.54 10.51
N PHE A 229 12.40 9.30 10.31
CA PHE A 229 11.77 8.89 9.06
C PHE A 229 10.57 9.77 8.72
N ALA A 230 9.66 9.97 9.67
CA ALA A 230 8.47 10.79 9.49
C ALA A 230 8.81 12.23 9.07
N LEU A 231 9.81 12.85 9.72
CA LEU A 231 10.24 14.22 9.38
C LEU A 231 10.83 14.32 7.98
N LYS A 232 11.65 13.34 7.57
CA LYS A 232 12.22 13.25 6.20
C LYS A 232 11.14 13.07 5.15
N VAL A 233 10.17 12.20 5.41
CA VAL A 233 9.03 11.95 4.52
C VAL A 233 8.14 13.17 4.44
N ARG A 234 7.84 13.83 5.56
CA ARG A 234 7.07 15.09 5.58
C ARG A 234 7.71 16.15 4.70
N ASP A 235 9.03 16.27 4.68
CA ASP A 235 9.75 17.18 3.77
C ASP A 235 9.54 16.79 2.30
N ALA A 236 9.68 15.51 1.97
CA ALA A 236 9.41 15.00 0.61
C ALA A 236 7.97 15.28 0.17
N LEU A 237 6.98 15.08 1.03
CA LEU A 237 5.56 15.29 0.72
C LEU A 237 5.23 16.74 0.30
N ARG A 238 6.08 17.73 0.63
CA ARG A 238 5.87 19.14 0.27
C ARG A 238 5.90 19.41 -1.24
N VAL A 239 6.51 18.52 -2.02
CA VAL A 239 6.55 18.65 -3.48
C VAL A 239 5.29 18.11 -4.17
N LEU A 240 4.41 17.45 -3.40
CA LEU A 240 3.14 16.94 -3.90
C LEU A 240 2.09 18.07 -3.89
N THR A 241 1.30 18.16 -4.95
CA THR A 241 0.23 19.15 -5.05
C THR A 241 -0.88 18.85 -4.06
N ASP A 242 -1.38 19.92 -3.44
CA ASP A 242 -2.61 19.98 -2.64
C ASP A 242 -3.82 20.46 -3.46
N LYS A 243 -3.57 21.12 -4.60
CA LYS A 243 -4.60 21.54 -5.55
C LYS A 243 -5.44 20.36 -6.02
N GLU A 244 -6.71 20.64 -6.27
CA GLU A 244 -7.63 19.66 -6.84
C GLU A 244 -7.17 19.22 -8.24
N VAL A 245 -7.13 17.91 -8.47
CA VAL A 245 -6.76 17.31 -9.76
C VAL A 245 -7.93 16.46 -10.23
N LYS A 246 -8.49 16.82 -11.39
CA LYS A 246 -9.64 16.13 -12.00
C LYS A 246 -9.21 15.29 -13.20
N ALA A 247 -10.03 14.29 -13.52
CA ALA A 247 -9.99 13.58 -14.79
C ALA A 247 -10.17 14.54 -15.99
#